data_AF-A0A2V3TPZ5-F1
#
_entry.id   AF-A0A2V3TPZ5-F1
#
_cell.length_a   1.000
_cell.length_b   1.000
_cell.length_c   1.000
_cell.angle_alpha   90.00
_cell.angle_beta   90.00
_cell.angle_gamma   90.00
#
_symmetry.space_group_name_H-M   'P 1'
#
loop_
_entity.id
_entity.type
_entity.pdbx_description
1 polymer ?
#
loop_
_entity_poly.entity_id
_entity_poly.type
_entity_poly.pdbx_seq_one_letter_code
_entity_poly.pdbx_strand_id
1 'polypeptide(L)'
;MPRYFFDVEDGVRTVDEVGTELEGPQAAALEAIKTMLEIGRFEAVIKNERRLNVLVRNEQGSPIYRTEMLIGAIWFIDEGHGAGSNL
;
A
#
# COMPACT_ATOMS: atom_id res chain seq x y z
N MET A 1 20.72 12.54 -10.26
CA MET A 1 20.42 12.09 -8.88
C MET A 1 20.26 10.58 -8.91
N PRO A 2 20.53 9.83 -7.83
CA PRO A 2 20.33 8.37 -7.84
C PRO A 2 18.86 8.02 -8.09
N ARG A 3 18.63 6.97 -8.87
CA ARG A 3 17.29 6.45 -9.17
C ARG A 3 16.88 5.34 -8.21
N TYR A 4 15.64 5.39 -7.76
CA TYR A 4 15.05 4.43 -6.83
C TYR A 4 13.76 3.86 -7.41
N PHE A 5 13.49 2.59 -7.16
CA PHE A 5 12.34 1.86 -7.69
C PHE A 5 11.43 1.44 -6.54
N PHE A 6 10.13 1.64 -6.70
CA PHE A 6 9.13 1.47 -5.63
C PHE A 6 8.20 0.30 -5.94
N ASP A 7 8.60 -0.91 -5.54
CA ASP A 7 7.74 -2.08 -5.71
C ASP A 7 6.63 -2.06 -4.66
N VAL A 8 5.39 -2.25 -5.09
CA VAL A 8 4.21 -2.24 -4.22
C VAL A 8 3.69 -3.68 -4.08
N GLU A 9 3.35 -4.09 -2.86
CA GLU A 9 2.71 -5.39 -2.60
C GLU A 9 1.42 -5.18 -1.81
N ASP A 10 0.29 -5.56 -2.40
CA ASP A 10 -1.05 -5.53 -1.79
C ASP A 10 -1.83 -6.79 -2.19
N GLY A 11 -1.34 -7.94 -1.73
CA GLY A 11 -1.80 -9.26 -2.18
C GLY A 11 -1.29 -9.66 -3.58
N VAL A 12 -0.98 -8.68 -4.43
CA VAL A 12 -0.22 -8.85 -5.68
C VAL A 12 0.95 -7.87 -5.67
N ARG A 13 2.10 -8.31 -6.19
CA ARG A 13 3.29 -7.48 -6.34
C ARG A 13 3.27 -6.75 -7.69
N THR A 14 3.38 -5.43 -7.65
CA THR A 14 3.62 -4.55 -8.80
C THR A 14 5.06 -4.07 -8.74
N VAL A 15 5.81 -4.33 -9.81
CA VAL A 15 7.23 -3.92 -9.92
C VAL A 15 7.30 -2.58 -10.64
N ASP A 16 8.06 -1.66 -10.06
CA ASP A 16 8.38 -0.39 -10.73
C ASP A 16 9.63 -0.57 -11.61
N GLU A 17 9.46 -0.31 -12.91
CA GLU A 17 10.51 -0.38 -13.94
C GLU A 17 11.01 1.02 -14.36
N VAL A 18 10.31 2.09 -13.98
CA VAL A 18 10.65 3.47 -14.39
C VAL A 18 11.58 4.11 -13.35
N GLY A 19 11.21 3.96 -12.07
CA GLY A 19 11.91 4.56 -10.95
C GLY A 19 11.87 6.09 -10.91
N THR A 20 12.21 6.63 -9.75
CA THR A 20 12.21 8.07 -9.46
C THR A 20 13.62 8.51 -9.06
N GLU A 21 14.07 9.64 -9.62
CA GLU A 21 15.32 10.27 -9.21
C GLU A 21 15.11 11.06 -7.92
N LEU A 22 15.89 10.75 -6.88
CA LEU A 22 15.79 11.40 -5.57
C LEU A 22 17.17 11.73 -5.00
N GLU A 23 17.24 12.67 -4.08
CA GLU A 23 18.51 13.16 -3.52
C GLU A 23 19.29 12.11 -2.73
N GLY A 24 18.62 11.09 -2.19
CA GLY A 24 19.24 10.06 -1.36
C GLY A 24 18.25 9.07 -0.73
N PRO A 25 18.75 8.08 0.03
CA PRO A 25 17.92 7.05 0.65
C PRO A 25 16.84 7.60 1.59
N GLN A 26 17.10 8.70 2.28
CA GLN A 26 16.12 9.34 3.17
C GLN A 26 14.95 9.96 2.38
N ALA A 27 15.24 10.59 1.24
CA ALA A 27 14.19 11.09 0.34
C ALA A 27 13.38 9.93 -0.24
N ALA A 28 14.03 8.80 -0.58
CA ALA A 28 13.36 7.60 -1.04
C ALA A 28 12.46 6.96 0.04
N ALA A 29 12.89 6.94 1.30
CA ALA A 29 12.07 6.47 2.41
C ALA A 29 10.83 7.36 2.62
N LEU A 30 11.00 8.68 2.56
CA LEU A 30 9.87 9.62 2.65
C LEU A 30 8.89 9.42 1.50
N GLU A 31 9.38 9.27 0.27
CA GLU A 31 8.55 9.06 -0.90
C GLU A 31 7.78 7.73 -0.81
N ALA A 32 8.42 6.66 -0.35
CA ALA A 32 7.77 5.36 -0.14
C ALA A 32 6.60 5.45 0.86
N ILE A 33 6.76 6.20 1.95
CA ILE A 33 5.67 6.43 2.92
C ILE A 33 4.53 7.22 2.29
N LYS A 34 4.81 8.26 1.50
CA LYS A 34 3.77 9.03 0.79
C LYS A 34 3.00 8.15 -0.18
N THR A 35 3.70 7.41 -1.03
CA THR A 35 3.10 6.46 -1.99
C THR A 35 2.21 5.45 -1.26
N MET A 36 2.69 4.90 -0.14
CA MET A 36 1.92 3.96 0.68
C MET A 36 0.61 4.57 1.20
N LEU A 37 0.66 5.79 1.73
CA LEU A 37 -0.53 6.47 2.26
C LEU A 37 -1.51 6.86 1.15
N GLU A 38 -1.01 7.25 -0.02
CA GLU A 38 -1.83 7.56 -1.19
C GLU A 38 -2.60 6.34 -1.69
N ILE A 39 -1.94 5.17 -1.81
CA ILE A 39 -2.56 3.89 -2.17
C ILE A 39 -3.55 3.43 -1.08
N GLY A 40 -3.15 3.59 0.19
CA GLY A 40 -3.96 3.24 1.35
C GLY A 40 -5.32 3.93 1.39
N ARG A 41 -5.38 5.19 0.94
CA ARG A 41 -6.57 6.05 1.00
C ARG A 41 -7.76 5.52 0.20
N PHE A 42 -7.53 4.78 -0.90
CA PHE A 42 -8.58 4.50 -1.88
C PHE A 42 -9.38 3.20 -1.68
N GLU A 43 -8.92 2.24 -0.86
CA GLU A 43 -9.50 0.87 -0.88
C GLU A 43 -9.80 0.24 0.49
N ALA A 44 -9.68 0.97 1.61
CA ALA A 44 -9.89 0.43 2.95
C ALA A 44 -11.32 -0.08 3.25
N VAL A 45 -12.27 0.13 2.33
CA VAL A 45 -13.70 -0.19 2.55
C VAL A 45 -14.07 -1.61 2.11
N ILE A 46 -13.27 -2.27 1.27
CA ILE A 46 -13.69 -3.55 0.62
C ILE A 46 -13.34 -4.79 1.46
N LYS A 47 -12.31 -4.72 2.33
CA LYS A 47 -11.85 -5.86 3.14
C LYS A 47 -11.65 -5.44 4.60
N ASN A 48 -12.12 -6.28 5.53
CA ASN A 48 -11.95 -6.08 6.98
C ASN A 48 -10.48 -6.05 7.42
N GLU A 49 -9.56 -6.51 6.57
CA GLU A 49 -8.12 -6.41 6.79
C GLU A 49 -7.41 -6.18 5.45
N ARG A 50 -6.44 -5.26 5.42
CA ARG A 50 -5.58 -4.99 4.27
C ARG A 50 -4.14 -4.77 4.73
N ARG A 51 -3.20 -5.38 4.01
CA ARG A 51 -1.76 -5.24 4.25
C ARG A 51 -1.10 -4.72 2.98
N LEU A 52 -0.48 -3.55 3.10
CA LEU A 52 0.22 -2.88 2.01
C LEU A 52 1.71 -2.80 2.34
N ASN A 53 2.55 -3.13 1.36
CA ASN A 53 3.99 -3.00 1.45
C ASN A 53 4.54 -2.13 0.33
N VAL A 54 5.57 -1.33 0.63
CA VAL A 54 6.37 -0.66 -0.39
C VAL A 54 7.84 -0.99 -0.14
N LEU A 55 8.47 -1.64 -1.13
CA LEU A 55 9.88 -2.01 -1.13
C LEU A 55 10.63 -1.06 -2.08
N VAL A 56 11.62 -0.38 -1.54
CA VAL A 56 12.49 0.51 -2.32
C VAL A 56 13.76 -0.22 -2.71
N ARG A 57 14.05 -0.24 -4.00
CA ARG A 57 15.30 -0.76 -4.58
C ARG A 57 16.16 0.38 -5.13
N ASN A 58 17.47 0.23 -5.08
CA ASN A 58 18.41 1.10 -5.78
C ASN A 58 18.61 0.67 -7.25
N GLU A 59 19.46 1.38 -7.99
CA GLU A 59 19.81 1.08 -9.39
C GLU A 59 20.44 -0.30 -9.61
N GLN A 60 21.08 -0.87 -8.60
CA GLN A 60 21.63 -2.21 -8.66
C GLN A 60 20.55 -3.29 -8.42
N GLY A 61 19.30 -2.89 -8.20
CA GLY A 61 18.20 -3.77 -7.86
C GLY A 61 18.20 -4.22 -6.39
N SER A 62 19.14 -3.73 -5.58
CA SER A 62 19.24 -4.11 -4.17
C SER A 62 18.17 -3.40 -3.35
N PRO A 63 17.43 -4.11 -2.49
CA PRO A 63 16.49 -3.49 -1.57
C PRO A 63 17.23 -2.66 -0.52
N ILE A 64 16.79 -1.42 -0.32
CA ILE A 64 17.43 -0.47 0.63
C ILE A 64 16.49 0.02 1.73
N TYR A 65 15.18 -0.08 1.50
CA TYR A 65 14.17 0.36 2.46
C TYR A 65 12.86 -0.41 2.23
N ARG A 66 12.13 -0.66 3.31
CA ARG A 66 10.81 -1.28 3.27
C ARG A 66 9.93 -0.57 4.29
N THR A 67 8.73 -0.19 3.86
CA THR A 67 7.67 0.26 4.76
C THR A 67 6.48 -0.69 4.64
N GLU A 68 5.67 -0.77 5.69
CA GLU A 68 4.50 -1.64 5.78
C GLU A 68 3.36 -0.92 6.51
N MET A 69 2.14 -1.08 6.01
CA MET A 69 0.93 -0.61 6.64
C MET A 69 -0.10 -1.74 6.72
N LEU A 70 -0.68 -1.92 7.90
CA LEU A 70 -1.79 -2.83 8.17
C LEU A 70 -3.01 -2.01 8.57
N ILE A 71 -4.13 -2.24 7.89
CA ILE A 71 -5.42 -1.63 8.22
C ILE A 71 -6.38 -2.76 8.57
N GLY A 72 -7.00 -2.67 9.75
CA GLY A 72 -8.05 -3.57 10.20
C GLY A 72 -9.33 -2.79 10.50
N ALA A 73 -10.46 -3.33 10.09
CA ALA A 73 -11.79 -2.79 10.32
C ALA A 73 -12.75 -3.91 10.72
N ILE A 74 -13.60 -3.63 11.70
CA ILE A 74 -14.69 -4.52 12.11
C ILE A 74 -15.99 -3.74 12.10
N TRP A 75 -17.06 -4.38 11.62
CA TRP A 75 -18.42 -3.87 11.77
C TRP A 75 -18.96 -4.26 13.14
N PHE A 76 -19.46 -3.29 13.90
CA PHE A 76 -20.10 -3.53 15.20
C PHE A 76 -21.62 -3.74 15.10
N ILE A 77 -22.18 -3.55 13.91
CA ILE A 77 -23.60 -3.74 13.61
C ILE A 77 -23.74 -4.85 12.58
N ASP A 78 -24.75 -5.69 12.76
CA ASP A 78 -25.23 -6.60 11.73
C ASP A 78 -26.21 -5.81 10.88
N GLU A 79 -25.95 -5.66 9.57
CA GLU A 79 -26.96 -5.15 8.64
C GLU A 79 -28.02 -6.24 8.49
N GLY A 80 -28.94 -6.25 9.45
CA GLY A 80 -30.09 -7.14 9.47
C GLY A 80 -30.79 -7.05 8.12
N HIS A 81 -30.74 -8.14 7.36
CA HIS A 81 -31.61 -8.33 6.21
C HIS A 81 -33.05 -8.18 6.70
N GLY A 82 -33.66 -7.05 6.37
CA GLY A 82 -35.11 -6.86 6.43
C GLY A 82 -35.74 -7.85 5.46
N ALA A 83 -35.98 -9.07 5.93
CA ALA A 83 -36.87 -10.02 5.29
C ALA A 83 -38.30 -9.47 5.39
N GLY A 84 -38.63 -8.53 4.49
CA GLY A 84 -39.98 -8.37 4.01
C GLY A 84 -40.37 -9.65 3.28
N SER A 85 -40.81 -10.65 4.03
CA SER A 85 -41.53 -11.79 3.46
C SER A 85 -43.01 -11.55 3.69
N ASN A 86 -43.71 -11.34 2.58
CA ASN A 86 -45.15 -11.20 2.43
C ASN A 86 -45.95 -12.14 3.35
N LEU A 87 -46.95 -11.55 4.02
CA LEU A 87 -48.22 -12.20 4.36
C LEU A 87 -49.33 -11.45 3.63
#